data_AF-A0A7S4K4E0-F1
#
_entry.id   AF-A0A7S4K4E0-F1
#
_cell.length_a   1.000
_cell.length_b   1.000
_cell.length_c   1.000
_cell.angle_alpha   90.00
_cell.angle_beta   90.00
_cell.angle_gamma   90.00
#
_symmetry.space_group_name_H-M   'P 1'
#
loop_
_entity.id
_entity.type
_entity.pdbx_description
1 polymer ?
#
loop_
_entity_poly.entity_id
_entity_poly.type
_entity_poly.pdbx_seq_one_letter_code
_entity_poly.pdbx_strand_id
1 'polypeptide(L)'
;MTGRDPVHFSPCDNTLLCYIRRMNLDAMWAQEPRTVYGNLLNVKENINIWEMLGVKPESTLLKMGPLPLEYVMGYGIAINMLVKTLQAGRYADYMQFDMVRKLRSAFSNLYNASLGMAVSQRYLGRDLWLSLLTQCPNQSLWFKRFALCCLNQIGQIVKFNAAMTIEVVLEILQRLDIDTIRADGWDRILLLMVIAAVTIGFGGSLRGHEIFLKDLHGVSNHLTKGRSATSTVIENVIVTPFVWLKGKTVERYHLNPLASVTESGVEIRCKVTALVVAWDMRGVRRGPFFQDRNGEDIDMGKLDGIMHRFLNQIQVERTELIPYDVNV
;
A
#
# COMPACT_ATOMS: atom_id res chain seq x y z
N MET A 1 -4.76 -29.53 -16.58
CA MET A 1 -3.80 -29.20 -15.49
C MET A 1 -2.83 -30.34 -15.21
N THR A 2 -3.32 -31.56 -15.03
CA THR A 2 -2.50 -32.75 -14.76
C THR A 2 -1.96 -33.45 -16.01
N GLY A 3 -2.49 -33.11 -17.20
CA GLY A 3 -2.10 -33.74 -18.47
C GLY A 3 -2.57 -35.20 -18.61
N ARG A 4 -3.37 -35.69 -17.66
CA ARG A 4 -3.91 -37.04 -17.59
C ARG A 4 -5.34 -37.04 -17.04
N ASP A 5 -6.05 -38.13 -17.28
CA ASP A 5 -7.36 -38.37 -16.69
C ASP A 5 -7.30 -38.56 -15.17
N PRO A 6 -8.38 -38.22 -14.44
CA PRO A 6 -8.47 -38.43 -13.00
C PRO A 6 -8.47 -39.92 -12.68
N VAL A 7 -7.69 -40.30 -11.67
CA VAL A 7 -7.63 -41.68 -11.18
C VAL A 7 -8.60 -41.82 -10.01
N HIS A 8 -9.52 -42.77 -10.12
CA HIS A 8 -10.46 -43.09 -9.05
C HIS A 8 -9.70 -43.42 -7.75
N PHE A 9 -10.17 -42.86 -6.63
CA PHE A 9 -9.60 -43.01 -5.28
C PHE A 9 -8.23 -42.38 -5.04
N SER A 10 -7.65 -41.65 -5.99
CA SER A 10 -6.45 -40.85 -5.73
C SER A 10 -6.77 -39.69 -4.78
N PRO A 11 -6.13 -39.59 -3.59
CA PRO A 11 -6.36 -38.48 -2.67
C PRO A 11 -6.03 -37.11 -3.28
N CYS A 12 -5.00 -37.06 -4.13
CA CYS A 12 -4.60 -35.84 -4.84
C CYS A 12 -5.67 -35.39 -5.84
N ASP A 13 -6.25 -36.33 -6.61
CA ASP A 13 -7.26 -35.99 -7.63
C ASP A 13 -8.58 -35.61 -6.97
N ASN A 14 -8.95 -36.27 -5.86
CA ASN A 14 -10.11 -35.89 -5.06
C ASN A 14 -9.95 -34.49 -4.46
N THR A 15 -8.77 -34.17 -3.93
CA THR A 15 -8.46 -32.85 -3.38
C THR A 15 -8.51 -31.78 -4.46
N LEU A 16 -7.89 -32.04 -5.62
CA LEU A 16 -7.93 -31.14 -6.77
C LEU A 16 -9.37 -30.90 -7.24
N LEU A 17 -10.19 -31.94 -7.30
CA LEU A 17 -11.60 -31.85 -7.67
C LEU A 17 -12.39 -30.98 -6.67
N CYS A 18 -12.11 -31.09 -5.38
CA CYS A 18 -12.71 -30.21 -4.35
C CYS A 18 -12.38 -28.73 -4.62
N TYR A 19 -11.13 -28.39 -4.92
CA TYR A 19 -10.76 -27.01 -5.25
C TYR A 19 -11.37 -26.54 -6.56
N ILE A 20 -11.47 -27.40 -7.58
CA ILE A 20 -12.12 -27.09 -8.85
C ILE A 20 -13.60 -26.75 -8.63
N ARG A 21 -14.30 -27.54 -7.79
CA ARG A 21 -15.68 -27.26 -7.43
C ARG A 21 -15.79 -25.94 -6.67
N ARG A 22 -14.90 -25.71 -5.69
CA ARG A 22 -14.92 -24.48 -4.89
C ARG A 22 -14.70 -23.23 -5.74
N MET A 23 -13.66 -23.18 -6.57
CA MET A 23 -13.38 -22.00 -7.39
C MET A 23 -14.54 -21.66 -8.37
N ASN A 24 -15.25 -22.68 -8.87
CA ASN A 24 -16.40 -22.48 -9.74
C ASN A 24 -17.60 -21.93 -8.96
N LEU A 25 -17.87 -22.44 -7.76
CA LEU A 25 -18.89 -21.89 -6.87
C LEU A 25 -18.59 -20.42 -6.53
N ASP A 26 -17.33 -20.11 -6.21
CA ASP A 26 -16.90 -18.75 -5.90
C ASP A 26 -17.07 -17.81 -7.12
N ALA A 27 -16.76 -18.27 -8.33
CA ALA A 27 -16.98 -17.49 -9.54
C ALA A 27 -18.47 -17.22 -9.83
N MET A 28 -19.37 -18.15 -9.46
CA MET A 28 -20.82 -18.00 -9.61
C MET A 28 -21.42 -17.08 -8.55
N TRP A 29 -20.99 -17.22 -7.28
CA TRP A 29 -21.49 -16.46 -6.13
C TRP A 29 -20.91 -15.05 -6.00
N ALA A 30 -20.16 -14.59 -6.99
CA ALA A 30 -19.70 -13.21 -7.06
C ALA A 30 -20.81 -12.21 -7.46
N GLN A 31 -21.93 -12.69 -8.00
CA GLN A 31 -23.02 -11.85 -8.49
C GLN A 31 -24.22 -11.85 -7.53
N GLU A 32 -24.93 -10.73 -7.48
CA GLU A 32 -26.18 -10.60 -6.73
C GLU A 32 -27.25 -11.55 -7.31
N PRO A 33 -27.88 -12.42 -6.49
CA PRO A 33 -28.87 -13.39 -6.97
C PRO A 33 -30.00 -12.76 -7.79
N ARG A 34 -30.44 -11.55 -7.42
CA ARG A 34 -31.48 -10.81 -8.16
C ARG A 34 -31.05 -10.45 -9.57
N THR A 35 -29.80 -10.03 -9.77
CA THR A 35 -29.27 -9.72 -11.10
C THR A 35 -29.20 -10.97 -11.98
N VAL A 36 -28.78 -12.09 -11.42
CA VAL A 36 -28.74 -13.38 -12.15
C VAL A 36 -30.16 -13.82 -12.54
N TYR A 37 -31.11 -13.71 -11.61
CA TYR A 37 -32.51 -14.06 -11.87
C TYR A 37 -33.17 -13.14 -12.91
N GLY A 38 -32.93 -11.83 -12.84
CA GLY A 38 -33.41 -10.87 -13.83
C GLY A 38 -32.88 -11.16 -15.23
N ASN A 39 -31.59 -11.47 -15.37
CA ASN A 39 -31.00 -11.87 -16.66
C ASN A 39 -31.63 -13.15 -17.20
N LEU A 40 -31.88 -14.14 -16.34
CA LEU A 40 -32.55 -15.38 -16.74
C LEU A 40 -33.97 -15.11 -17.28
N LEU A 41 -34.74 -14.26 -16.62
CA LEU A 41 -36.08 -13.89 -17.07
C LEU A 41 -36.04 -13.19 -18.43
N ASN A 42 -35.14 -12.23 -18.60
CA ASN A 42 -34.98 -11.52 -19.88
C ASN A 42 -34.57 -12.46 -21.01
N VAL A 43 -33.69 -13.43 -20.75
CA VAL A 43 -33.31 -14.44 -21.77
C VAL A 43 -34.51 -15.32 -22.14
N LYS A 44 -35.32 -15.74 -21.16
CA LYS A 44 -36.55 -16.50 -21.44
C LYS A 44 -37.56 -15.70 -22.26
N GLU A 45 -37.72 -14.42 -21.94
CA GLU A 45 -38.60 -13.53 -22.71
C GLU A 45 -38.10 -13.37 -24.15
N ASN A 46 -36.80 -13.18 -24.37
CA ASN A 46 -36.22 -13.14 -25.71
C ASN A 46 -36.46 -14.44 -26.50
N ILE A 47 -36.33 -15.60 -25.86
CA ILE A 47 -36.64 -16.89 -26.48
C ILE A 47 -38.10 -16.93 -26.95
N ASN A 48 -39.04 -16.52 -26.09
CA ASN A 48 -40.46 -16.48 -26.44
C ASN A 48 -40.74 -15.54 -27.62
N ILE A 49 -40.08 -14.37 -27.65
CA ILE A 49 -40.21 -13.40 -28.76
C ILE A 49 -39.69 -14.00 -30.07
N TRP A 50 -38.53 -14.67 -30.04
CA TRP A 50 -37.98 -15.32 -31.23
C TRP A 50 -38.86 -16.45 -31.74
N GLU A 51 -39.39 -17.28 -30.83
CA GLU A 51 -40.34 -18.34 -31.19
C GLU A 51 -41.61 -17.77 -31.83
N MET A 52 -42.15 -16.67 -31.29
CA MET A 52 -43.29 -15.97 -31.88
C MET A 52 -43.00 -15.45 -33.29
N LEU A 53 -41.77 -14.98 -33.54
CA LEU A 53 -41.31 -14.51 -34.85
C LEU A 53 -40.89 -15.65 -35.79
N GLY A 54 -41.03 -16.92 -35.39
CA GLY A 54 -40.61 -18.08 -36.17
C GLY A 54 -39.08 -18.25 -36.27
N VAL A 55 -38.32 -17.53 -35.45
CA VAL A 55 -36.85 -17.62 -35.38
C VAL A 55 -36.48 -18.71 -34.39
N LYS A 56 -35.71 -19.70 -34.84
CA LYS A 56 -35.22 -20.77 -33.95
C LYS A 56 -34.23 -20.19 -32.94
N PRO A 57 -34.44 -20.35 -31.62
CA PRO A 57 -33.53 -19.84 -30.60
C PRO A 57 -32.08 -20.34 -30.76
N GLU A 58 -31.89 -21.55 -31.28
CA GLU A 58 -30.58 -22.14 -31.56
C GLU A 58 -29.77 -21.38 -32.62
N SER A 59 -30.44 -20.61 -33.47
CA SER A 59 -29.80 -19.80 -34.51
C SER A 59 -29.34 -18.43 -34.01
N THR A 60 -29.87 -17.95 -32.87
CA THR A 60 -29.57 -16.64 -32.29
C THR A 60 -28.77 -16.74 -30.99
N LEU A 61 -28.94 -17.81 -30.22
CA LEU A 61 -28.22 -18.03 -28.96
C LEU A 61 -26.78 -18.47 -29.21
N LEU A 62 -25.86 -17.94 -28.40
CA LEU A 62 -24.48 -18.39 -28.38
C LEU A 62 -24.39 -19.80 -27.75
N LYS A 63 -23.57 -20.66 -28.35
CA LYS A 63 -23.26 -21.98 -27.78
C LYS A 63 -22.52 -21.80 -26.46
N MET A 64 -23.08 -22.31 -25.37
CA MET A 64 -22.54 -22.17 -24.01
C MET A 64 -21.38 -23.13 -23.70
N GLY A 65 -21.10 -24.12 -24.57
CA GLY A 65 -20.02 -25.08 -24.36
C GLY A 65 -19.99 -26.20 -25.40
N PRO A 66 -19.10 -27.20 -25.23
CA PRO A 66 -18.15 -27.37 -24.11
C PRO A 66 -17.02 -26.34 -24.12
N LEU A 67 -16.55 -25.92 -22.93
CA LEU A 67 -15.38 -25.06 -22.81
C LEU A 67 -14.13 -25.78 -23.33
N PRO A 68 -13.17 -25.06 -23.94
CA PRO A 68 -11.92 -25.66 -24.39
C PRO A 68 -11.16 -26.27 -23.21
N LEU A 69 -10.45 -27.38 -23.46
CA LEU A 69 -9.60 -28.04 -22.46
C LEU A 69 -8.33 -27.24 -22.12
N GLU A 70 -8.11 -26.14 -22.83
CA GLU A 70 -6.98 -25.23 -22.64
C GLU A 70 -7.10 -24.39 -21.37
N TYR A 71 -5.96 -23.90 -20.91
CA TYR A 71 -5.86 -23.06 -19.71
C TYR A 71 -6.22 -21.60 -20.01
N VAL A 72 -7.51 -21.32 -20.23
CA VAL A 72 -7.94 -20.00 -20.71
C VAL A 72 -8.25 -19.00 -19.57
N MET A 73 -8.70 -19.48 -18.41
CA MET A 73 -9.31 -18.61 -17.38
C MET A 73 -8.52 -18.46 -16.07
N GLY A 74 -7.29 -18.99 -15.99
CA GLY A 74 -6.44 -18.79 -14.81
C GLY A 74 -6.75 -19.71 -13.62
N TYR A 75 -7.44 -20.82 -13.86
CA TYR A 75 -7.90 -21.78 -12.84
C TYR A 75 -6.81 -22.28 -11.87
N GLY A 76 -5.57 -22.45 -12.33
CA GLY A 76 -4.47 -23.00 -11.52
C GLY A 76 -4.01 -21.99 -10.48
N ILE A 77 -4.02 -20.71 -10.82
CA ILE A 77 -3.77 -19.63 -9.86
C ILE A 77 -4.94 -19.48 -8.90
N ALA A 78 -6.18 -19.69 -9.35
CA ALA A 78 -7.34 -19.70 -8.47
C ALA A 78 -7.23 -20.82 -7.41
N ILE A 79 -6.84 -22.03 -7.81
CA ILE A 79 -6.56 -23.15 -6.90
C ILE A 79 -5.42 -22.81 -5.95
N ASN A 80 -4.30 -22.27 -6.44
CA ASN A 80 -3.19 -21.84 -5.58
C ASN A 80 -3.63 -20.79 -4.56
N MET A 81 -4.49 -19.86 -4.96
CA MET A 81 -5.08 -18.88 -4.05
C MET A 81 -5.90 -19.58 -2.96
N LEU A 82 -6.81 -20.49 -3.32
CA LEU A 82 -7.61 -21.27 -2.36
C LEU A 82 -6.76 -22.13 -1.42
N VAL A 83 -5.69 -22.76 -1.91
CA VAL A 83 -4.77 -23.51 -1.03
C VAL A 83 -4.07 -22.55 -0.06
N LYS A 84 -3.69 -21.36 -0.53
CA LYS A 84 -3.02 -20.36 0.30
C LYS A 84 -3.92 -19.78 1.38
N THR A 85 -5.25 -19.71 1.18
CA THR A 85 -6.19 -19.21 2.20
C THR A 85 -6.18 -20.08 3.45
N LEU A 86 -5.95 -21.39 3.32
CA LEU A 86 -5.95 -22.35 4.43
C LEU A 86 -4.70 -22.26 5.32
N GLN A 87 -3.68 -21.50 4.91
CA GLN A 87 -2.48 -21.33 5.71
C GLN A 87 -2.72 -20.35 6.86
N ALA A 88 -2.00 -20.51 7.96
CA ALA A 88 -2.07 -19.60 9.09
C ALA A 88 -1.68 -18.17 8.70
N GLY A 89 -2.51 -17.20 9.08
CA GLY A 89 -2.21 -15.78 8.93
C GLY A 89 -1.38 -15.26 10.10
N ARG A 90 -0.70 -14.11 9.91
CA ARG A 90 0.06 -13.45 11.00
C ARG A 90 -0.84 -12.90 12.11
N TYR A 91 -2.06 -12.48 11.74
CA TYR A 91 -2.99 -11.76 12.64
C TYR A 91 -4.40 -12.36 12.63
N ALA A 92 -4.58 -13.53 12.03
CA ALA A 92 -5.85 -14.25 11.90
C ALA A 92 -5.56 -15.73 11.71
N ASP A 93 -6.52 -16.60 12.05
CA ASP A 93 -6.38 -18.06 11.95
C ASP A 93 -6.07 -18.51 10.51
N TYR A 94 -6.58 -17.77 9.52
CA TYR A 94 -6.41 -18.03 8.10
C TYR A 94 -5.74 -16.86 7.37
N MET A 95 -5.11 -17.15 6.23
CA MET A 95 -4.41 -16.17 5.41
C MET A 95 -5.42 -15.18 4.80
N GLN A 96 -5.19 -13.89 5.03
CA GLN A 96 -6.04 -12.83 4.51
C GLN A 96 -5.92 -12.65 3.00
N PHE A 97 -7.00 -12.16 2.37
CA PHE A 97 -7.07 -11.94 0.93
C PHE A 97 -5.90 -11.11 0.38
N ASP A 98 -5.45 -10.10 1.12
CA ASP A 98 -4.37 -9.21 0.69
C ASP A 98 -3.01 -9.89 0.52
N MET A 99 -2.78 -10.97 1.26
CA MET A 99 -1.60 -11.82 1.10
C MET A 99 -1.81 -12.83 -0.03
N VAL A 100 -3.01 -13.42 -0.11
CA VAL A 100 -3.37 -14.40 -1.13
C VAL A 100 -3.35 -13.78 -2.54
N ARG A 101 -3.88 -12.56 -2.71
CA ARG A 101 -3.91 -11.84 -4.00
C ARG A 101 -2.52 -11.54 -4.56
N LYS A 102 -1.45 -11.57 -3.74
CA LYS A 102 -0.08 -11.41 -4.22
C LYS A 102 0.32 -12.53 -5.18
N LEU A 103 -0.26 -13.73 -5.05
CA LEU A 103 -0.06 -14.83 -6.01
C LEU A 103 -0.56 -14.46 -7.41
N ARG A 104 -1.69 -13.72 -7.49
CA ARG A 104 -2.20 -13.19 -8.75
C ARG A 104 -1.20 -12.21 -9.36
N SER A 105 -0.71 -11.25 -8.58
CA SER A 105 0.27 -10.26 -9.06
C SER A 105 1.58 -10.91 -9.51
N ALA A 106 2.09 -11.89 -8.74
CA ALA A 106 3.29 -12.64 -9.09
C ALA A 106 3.12 -13.39 -10.41
N PHE A 107 1.99 -14.06 -10.62
CA PHE A 107 1.69 -14.72 -11.89
C PHE A 107 1.56 -13.73 -13.05
N SER A 108 0.92 -12.57 -12.86
CA SER A 108 0.84 -11.55 -13.90
C SER A 108 2.23 -11.04 -14.29
N ASN A 109 3.11 -10.80 -13.31
CA ASN A 109 4.49 -10.39 -13.60
C ASN A 109 5.27 -11.48 -14.35
N LEU A 110 5.11 -12.75 -13.95
CA LEU A 110 5.71 -13.87 -14.67
C LEU A 110 5.20 -13.97 -16.11
N TYR A 111 3.89 -13.81 -16.31
CA TYR A 111 3.30 -13.79 -17.65
C TYR A 111 3.84 -12.62 -18.48
N ASN A 112 3.98 -11.43 -17.88
CA ASN A 112 4.53 -10.24 -18.54
C ASN A 112 6.00 -10.44 -18.95
N ALA A 113 6.75 -11.27 -18.24
CA ALA A 113 8.13 -11.64 -18.59
C ALA A 113 8.21 -12.85 -19.56
N SER A 114 7.08 -13.50 -19.85
CA SER A 114 7.04 -14.71 -20.68
C SER A 114 6.84 -14.40 -22.17
N LEU A 115 7.08 -15.41 -23.01
CA LEU A 115 6.75 -15.37 -24.44
C LEU A 115 5.29 -15.00 -24.69
N GLY A 116 4.39 -15.36 -23.78
CA GLY A 116 2.96 -15.04 -23.85
C GLY A 116 2.71 -13.53 -23.97
N MET A 117 3.45 -12.70 -23.22
CA MET A 117 3.36 -11.25 -23.36
C MET A 117 4.04 -10.76 -24.63
N ALA A 118 5.25 -11.26 -24.93
CA ALA A 118 6.03 -10.82 -26.10
C ALA A 118 5.24 -10.94 -27.42
N VAL A 119 4.33 -11.91 -27.51
CA VAL A 119 3.52 -12.16 -28.72
C VAL A 119 2.13 -11.51 -28.66
N SER A 120 1.55 -11.31 -27.46
CA SER A 120 0.14 -10.88 -27.30
C SER A 120 -0.06 -9.42 -26.90
N GLN A 121 1.02 -8.68 -26.66
CA GLN A 121 0.94 -7.32 -26.14
C GLN A 121 0.27 -6.36 -27.13
N ARG A 122 -0.83 -5.75 -26.71
CA ARG A 122 -1.46 -4.63 -27.43
C ARG A 122 -1.65 -3.47 -26.48
N TYR A 123 -1.35 -2.28 -26.97
CA TYR A 123 -1.59 -1.06 -26.22
C TYR A 123 -2.87 -0.39 -26.73
N LEU A 124 -3.69 0.07 -25.80
CA LEU A 124 -4.92 0.80 -26.07
C LEU A 124 -4.85 2.15 -25.37
N GLY A 125 -4.79 3.23 -26.13
CA GLY A 125 -4.76 4.58 -25.59
C GLY A 125 -3.98 5.54 -26.47
N ARG A 126 -4.06 6.83 -26.14
CA ARG A 126 -3.27 7.90 -26.73
C ARG A 126 -2.48 8.55 -25.59
N ASP A 127 -1.19 8.83 -25.82
CA ASP A 127 -0.27 9.48 -24.87
C ASP A 127 -0.12 8.74 -23.53
N LEU A 128 0.01 9.47 -22.40
CA LEU A 128 0.37 8.93 -21.07
C LEU A 128 -0.61 7.87 -20.50
N TRP A 129 -1.83 7.79 -21.01
CA TRP A 129 -2.87 6.88 -20.51
C TRP A 129 -2.96 5.61 -21.35
N LEU A 130 -1.84 4.90 -21.42
CA LEU A 130 -1.73 3.67 -22.19
C LEU A 130 -2.24 2.48 -21.36
N SER A 131 -3.39 1.92 -21.72
CA SER A 131 -3.91 0.69 -21.13
C SER A 131 -3.36 -0.53 -21.84
N LEU A 132 -2.84 -1.48 -21.08
CA LEU A 132 -2.33 -2.73 -21.63
C LEU A 132 -3.49 -3.72 -21.84
N LEU A 133 -3.75 -4.08 -23.09
CA LEU A 133 -4.56 -5.25 -23.40
C LEU A 133 -3.67 -6.47 -23.28
N THR A 134 -3.98 -7.32 -22.30
CA THR A 134 -3.23 -8.56 -22.03
C THR A 134 -4.13 -9.76 -22.18
N GLN A 135 -3.54 -10.86 -22.65
CA GLN A 135 -4.18 -12.18 -22.71
C GLN A 135 -3.86 -13.02 -21.47
N CYS A 136 -3.38 -12.40 -20.39
CA CYS A 136 -3.05 -13.12 -19.16
C CYS A 136 -4.31 -13.82 -18.59
N PRO A 137 -4.27 -15.16 -18.38
CA PRO A 137 -5.46 -15.93 -17.96
C PRO A 137 -6.10 -15.46 -16.65
N ASN A 138 -5.29 -14.91 -15.73
CA ASN A 138 -5.77 -14.42 -14.42
C ASN A 138 -6.44 -13.03 -14.48
N GLN A 139 -6.52 -12.42 -15.66
CA GLN A 139 -7.29 -11.19 -15.91
C GLN A 139 -8.64 -11.45 -16.57
N SER A 140 -8.99 -12.71 -16.81
CA SER A 140 -10.28 -13.12 -17.35
C SER A 140 -11.45 -12.65 -16.48
N LEU A 141 -12.63 -12.47 -17.10
CA LEU A 141 -13.85 -12.09 -16.37
C LEU A 141 -14.21 -13.13 -15.29
N TRP A 142 -14.02 -14.42 -15.59
CA TRP A 142 -14.21 -15.51 -14.63
C TRP A 142 -13.29 -15.33 -13.43
N PHE A 143 -11.99 -15.07 -13.65
CA PHE A 143 -11.04 -14.91 -12.55
C PHE A 143 -11.35 -13.70 -11.69
N LYS A 144 -11.81 -12.59 -12.29
CA LYS A 144 -12.27 -11.40 -11.56
C LYS A 144 -13.44 -11.72 -10.62
N ARG A 145 -14.42 -12.49 -11.09
CA ARG A 145 -15.55 -12.94 -10.28
C ARG A 145 -15.09 -13.85 -9.14
N PHE A 146 -14.29 -14.87 -9.44
CA PHE A 146 -13.67 -15.73 -8.44
C PHE A 146 -12.96 -14.91 -7.36
N ALA A 147 -12.08 -13.98 -7.74
CA ALA A 147 -11.31 -13.18 -6.80
C ALA A 147 -12.19 -12.28 -5.92
N LEU A 148 -13.30 -11.75 -6.46
CA LEU A 148 -14.26 -10.96 -5.70
C LEU A 148 -14.97 -11.81 -4.63
N CYS A 149 -15.46 -13.00 -5.00
CA CYS A 149 -16.10 -13.88 -4.03
C CYS A 149 -15.10 -14.40 -2.98
N CYS A 150 -13.89 -14.74 -3.41
CA CYS A 150 -12.77 -15.10 -2.54
C CYS A 150 -12.50 -14.00 -1.49
N LEU A 151 -12.50 -12.71 -1.89
CA LEU A 151 -12.42 -11.58 -0.97
C LEU A 151 -13.62 -11.54 -0.01
N ASN A 152 -14.85 -11.68 -0.51
CA ASN A 152 -16.06 -11.61 0.32
C ASN A 152 -16.13 -12.73 1.37
N GLN A 153 -15.60 -13.91 1.07
CA GLN A 153 -15.61 -15.05 1.98
C GLN A 153 -14.53 -14.97 3.06
N ILE A 154 -13.31 -14.62 2.67
CA ILE A 154 -12.18 -14.53 3.61
C ILE A 154 -12.31 -13.25 4.45
N GLY A 155 -12.83 -12.19 3.83
CA GLY A 155 -12.77 -10.85 4.37
C GLY A 155 -11.35 -10.27 4.39
N GLN A 156 -11.24 -9.09 4.97
CA GLN A 156 -9.98 -8.42 5.20
C GLN A 156 -10.05 -7.69 6.54
N ILE A 157 -9.22 -8.10 7.49
CA ILE A 157 -9.09 -7.37 8.75
C ILE A 157 -7.95 -6.39 8.57
N VAL A 158 -8.27 -5.10 8.55
CA VAL A 158 -7.26 -4.05 8.52
C VAL A 158 -7.00 -3.59 9.94
N LYS A 159 -5.79 -3.81 10.43
CA LYS A 159 -5.30 -3.24 11.68
C LYS A 159 -4.44 -2.04 11.34
N PHE A 160 -5.00 -0.85 11.49
CA PHE A 160 -4.26 0.40 11.34
C PHE A 160 -3.51 0.71 12.64
N ASN A 161 -2.34 1.34 12.52
CA ASN A 161 -1.73 1.98 13.67
C ASN A 161 -2.63 3.14 14.12
N ALA A 162 -2.78 3.32 15.44
CA ALA A 162 -3.52 4.45 15.97
C ALA A 162 -2.86 5.76 15.54
N ALA A 163 -3.68 6.73 15.14
CA ALA A 163 -3.18 8.08 14.89
C ALA A 163 -2.77 8.70 16.23
N MET A 164 -1.61 9.36 16.27
CA MET A 164 -1.23 10.15 17.43
C MET A 164 -2.08 11.42 17.48
N THR A 165 -2.67 11.70 18.64
CA THR A 165 -3.34 12.98 18.86
C THR A 165 -2.30 14.11 18.99
N ILE A 166 -2.74 15.35 18.83
CA ILE A 166 -1.83 16.49 18.93
C ILE A 166 -1.22 16.63 20.33
N GLU A 167 -1.97 16.29 21.37
CA GLU A 167 -1.52 16.31 22.75
C GLU A 167 -0.37 15.32 22.97
N VAL A 168 -0.47 14.12 22.38
CA VAL A 168 0.61 13.12 22.40
C VAL A 168 1.85 13.63 21.65
N VAL A 169 1.67 14.25 20.49
CA VAL A 169 2.79 14.81 19.71
C VAL A 169 3.50 15.92 20.51
N LEU A 170 2.76 16.83 21.12
CA LEU A 170 3.33 17.91 21.93
C LEU A 170 4.08 17.38 23.15
N GLU A 171 3.52 16.38 23.85
CA GLU A 171 4.16 15.73 25.00
C GLU A 171 5.47 15.04 24.61
N ILE A 172 5.48 14.31 23.49
CA ILE A 172 6.70 13.68 22.95
C ILE A 172 7.77 14.73 22.65
N LEU A 173 7.40 15.80 21.95
CA LEU A 173 8.34 16.87 21.60
C LEU A 173 8.90 17.57 22.84
N GLN A 174 8.07 17.83 23.84
CA GLN A 174 8.50 18.42 25.11
C GLN A 174 9.50 17.53 25.84
N ARG A 175 9.23 16.22 25.95
CA ARG A 175 10.15 15.26 26.59
C ARG A 175 11.45 15.13 25.83
N LEU A 176 11.38 15.05 24.50
CA LEU A 176 12.56 15.00 23.63
C LEU A 176 13.42 16.26 23.76
N ASP A 177 12.80 17.45 23.87
CA ASP A 177 13.54 18.70 24.07
C ASP A 177 14.31 18.69 25.41
N ILE A 178 13.67 18.24 26.49
CA ILE A 178 14.31 18.10 27.81
C ILE A 178 15.49 17.13 27.75
N ASP A 179 15.29 15.96 27.14
CA ASP A 179 16.35 14.95 27.00
C ASP A 179 17.48 15.44 26.09
N THR A 180 17.18 16.24 25.07
CA THR A 180 18.17 16.83 24.16
C THR A 180 19.08 17.83 24.88
N ILE A 181 18.58 18.53 25.90
CA ILE A 181 19.39 19.44 26.74
C ILE A 181 20.35 18.64 27.62
N ARG A 182 19.95 17.45 28.08
CA ARG A 182 20.74 16.58 28.97
C ARG A 182 21.73 15.69 28.22
N ALA A 183 21.44 15.39 26.96
CA ALA A 183 22.26 14.51 26.13
C ALA A 183 23.41 15.27 25.47
N ASP A 184 24.52 14.58 25.28
CA ASP A 184 25.70 15.10 24.59
C ASP A 184 26.14 14.18 23.44
N GLY A 185 27.03 14.70 22.59
CA GLY A 185 27.65 13.92 21.52
C GLY A 185 26.62 13.38 20.50
N TRP A 186 26.68 12.09 20.22
CA TRP A 186 25.83 11.45 19.20
C TRP A 186 24.39 11.26 19.66
N ASP A 187 24.17 11.02 20.96
CA ASP A 187 22.83 10.78 21.50
C ASP A 187 21.95 12.02 21.35
N ARG A 188 22.55 13.21 21.54
CA ARG A 188 21.89 14.49 21.26
C ARG A 188 21.44 14.60 19.80
N ILE A 189 22.23 14.13 18.84
CA ILE A 189 21.85 14.16 17.42
C ILE A 189 20.70 13.20 17.16
N LEU A 190 20.74 11.99 17.72
CA LEU A 190 19.66 11.01 17.56
C LEU A 190 18.33 11.59 18.07
N LEU A 191 18.33 12.27 19.22
CA LEU A 191 17.14 12.94 19.73
C LEU A 191 16.67 14.07 18.79
N LEU A 192 17.57 14.91 18.30
CA LEU A 192 17.25 15.94 17.30
C LEU A 192 16.69 15.36 15.99
N MET A 193 17.17 14.20 15.56
CA MET A 193 16.61 13.48 14.42
C MET A 193 15.19 13.00 14.70
N VAL A 194 14.92 12.42 15.87
CA VAL A 194 13.54 12.02 16.22
C VAL A 194 12.62 13.24 16.26
N ILE A 195 13.05 14.33 16.87
CA ILE A 195 12.31 15.61 16.89
C ILE A 195 12.02 16.09 15.46
N ALA A 196 13.02 16.11 14.58
CA ALA A 196 12.86 16.52 13.19
C ALA A 196 11.92 15.57 12.42
N ALA A 197 12.01 14.27 12.64
CA ALA A 197 11.16 13.27 11.99
C ALA A 197 9.69 13.42 12.41
N VAL A 198 9.42 13.59 13.71
CA VAL A 198 8.07 13.82 14.25
C VAL A 198 7.48 15.11 13.71
N THR A 199 8.24 16.21 13.73
CA THR A 199 7.74 17.52 13.26
C THR A 199 7.52 17.56 11.74
N ILE A 200 8.43 17.00 10.95
CA ILE A 200 8.28 16.91 9.48
C ILE A 200 7.14 15.95 9.11
N GLY A 201 7.04 14.81 9.79
CA GLY A 201 5.96 13.83 9.59
C GLY A 201 4.58 14.42 9.89
N PHE A 202 4.45 15.07 11.05
CA PHE A 202 3.21 15.72 11.48
C PHE A 202 2.82 16.89 10.57
N GLY A 203 3.76 17.81 10.31
CA GLY A 203 3.47 19.01 9.52
C GLY A 203 3.31 18.76 8.01
N GLY A 204 3.97 17.73 7.49
CA GLY A 204 3.97 17.42 6.06
C GLY A 204 3.03 16.30 5.64
N SER A 205 2.44 15.56 6.58
CA SER A 205 1.62 14.37 6.32
C SER A 205 2.29 13.40 5.33
N LEU A 206 3.61 13.27 5.44
CA LEU A 206 4.43 12.50 4.50
C LEU A 206 4.37 11.01 4.81
N ARG A 207 4.56 10.16 3.79
CA ARG A 207 4.65 8.71 4.03
C ARG A 207 5.97 8.39 4.74
N GLY A 208 5.99 7.33 5.55
CA GLY A 208 7.13 6.97 6.42
C GLY A 208 8.50 7.15 5.76
N HIS A 209 8.74 6.48 4.62
CA HIS A 209 10.03 6.62 3.91
C HIS A 209 10.31 8.04 3.38
N GLU A 210 9.30 8.79 2.97
CA GLU A 210 9.44 10.16 2.46
C GLU A 210 9.85 11.16 3.56
N ILE A 211 9.59 10.84 4.84
CA ILE A 211 10.02 11.64 6.00
C ILE A 211 11.53 11.62 6.10
N PHE A 212 12.16 10.45 5.95
CA PHE A 212 13.60 10.27 6.15
C PHE A 212 14.44 10.58 4.91
N LEU A 213 13.85 10.50 3.72
CA LEU A 213 14.52 10.88 2.48
C LEU A 213 14.53 12.39 2.30
N LYS A 214 15.28 13.13 3.13
CA LYS A 214 15.50 14.59 3.02
C LYS A 214 16.96 14.93 2.76
N ASP A 215 17.19 15.94 1.93
CA ASP A 215 18.54 16.42 1.59
C ASP A 215 18.99 17.51 2.56
N LEU A 216 20.11 17.28 3.25
CA LEU A 216 20.66 18.25 4.19
C LEU A 216 21.01 19.57 3.50
N HIS A 217 21.62 19.51 2.31
CA HIS A 217 22.06 20.71 1.60
C HIS A 217 20.86 21.55 1.14
N GLY A 218 19.88 20.90 0.54
CA GLY A 218 18.64 21.53 0.11
C GLY A 218 17.86 22.14 1.26
N VAL A 219 17.72 21.44 2.40
CA VAL A 219 17.06 21.97 3.60
C VAL A 219 17.81 23.21 4.10
N SER A 220 19.13 23.10 4.28
CA SER A 220 19.99 24.20 4.76
C SER A 220 19.86 25.45 3.89
N ASN A 221 19.89 25.31 2.56
CA ASN A 221 19.80 26.42 1.62
C ASN A 221 18.41 27.11 1.59
N HIS A 222 17.38 26.44 2.09
CA HIS A 222 16.01 26.96 2.09
C HIS A 222 15.49 27.30 3.50
N LEU A 223 16.32 27.16 4.55
CA LEU A 223 15.92 27.46 5.94
C LEU A 223 15.45 28.90 6.17
N THR A 224 15.99 29.87 5.43
CA THR A 224 15.62 31.29 5.54
C THR A 224 14.53 31.68 4.56
N LYS A 225 14.29 30.86 3.54
CA LYS A 225 13.20 31.10 2.58
C LYS A 225 11.87 30.93 3.30
N GLY A 226 10.89 31.74 2.89
CA GLY A 226 9.56 31.70 3.48
C GLY A 226 9.43 32.38 4.85
N ARG A 227 10.48 33.08 5.32
CA ARG A 227 10.32 34.07 6.39
C ARG A 227 9.74 35.34 5.80
N SER A 228 8.69 35.87 6.43
CA SER A 228 8.11 37.14 6.03
C SER A 228 8.67 38.26 6.90
N ALA A 229 9.02 39.39 6.30
CA ALA A 229 9.32 40.62 7.06
C ALA A 229 8.05 41.32 7.56
N THR A 230 6.87 40.87 7.12
CA THR A 230 5.57 41.50 7.34
C THR A 230 4.59 40.49 7.95
N SER A 231 3.85 40.91 8.98
CA SER A 231 2.99 40.05 9.82
C SER A 231 1.78 39.41 9.12
N THR A 232 1.56 39.69 7.83
CA THR A 232 0.39 39.24 7.07
C THR A 232 0.57 37.92 6.34
N VAL A 233 1.80 37.37 6.28
CA VAL A 233 2.09 36.12 5.55
C VAL A 233 2.46 35.02 6.54
N ILE A 234 1.79 33.87 6.42
CA ILE A 234 2.12 32.66 7.18
C ILE A 234 3.53 32.23 6.80
N GLU A 235 4.44 32.24 7.76
CA GLU A 235 5.79 31.79 7.52
C GLU A 235 5.87 30.28 7.27
N ASN A 236 6.75 29.87 6.37
CA ASN A 236 6.92 28.47 6.00
C ASN A 236 8.39 28.05 5.84
N VAL A 237 8.74 26.86 6.34
CA VAL A 237 10.05 26.24 6.15
C VAL A 237 9.98 25.23 5.02
N ILE A 238 10.95 25.26 4.12
CA ILE A 238 11.00 24.34 2.99
C ILE A 238 11.87 23.14 3.35
N VAL A 239 11.30 21.94 3.28
CA VAL A 239 12.02 20.69 3.49
C VAL A 239 12.15 19.94 2.17
N THR A 240 13.38 19.81 1.68
CA THR A 240 13.67 19.22 0.36
C THR A 240 13.86 17.71 0.45
N PRO A 241 13.20 16.90 -0.39
CA PRO A 241 13.42 15.46 -0.43
C PRO A 241 14.80 15.12 -1.02
N PHE A 242 15.37 14.01 -0.57
CA PHE A 242 16.67 13.46 -0.99
C PHE A 242 16.61 12.69 -2.32
N VAL A 243 15.44 12.53 -2.93
CA VAL A 243 15.24 11.55 -4.02
C VAL A 243 14.37 12.08 -5.16
N TRP A 244 14.66 11.55 -6.35
CA TRP A 244 13.83 11.54 -7.56
C TRP A 244 12.48 10.86 -7.30
N LEU A 245 11.41 11.63 -7.28
CA LEU A 245 10.06 11.07 -7.14
C LEU A 245 9.72 10.14 -8.32
N LYS A 246 9.15 8.98 -7.99
CA LYS A 246 8.80 7.92 -8.94
C LYS A 246 7.99 8.48 -10.11
N GLY A 247 8.50 8.29 -11.33
CA GLY A 247 7.81 8.70 -12.58
C GLY A 247 8.22 10.08 -13.13
N LYS A 248 9.25 10.74 -12.57
CA LYS A 248 9.81 11.97 -13.15
C LYS A 248 11.25 11.79 -13.61
N THR A 249 11.49 12.01 -14.89
CA THR A 249 12.77 11.84 -15.59
C THR A 249 13.67 13.08 -15.54
N VAL A 250 13.22 14.20 -14.92
CA VAL A 250 13.91 15.49 -14.94
C VAL A 250 14.10 16.03 -13.53
N GLU A 251 15.27 16.64 -13.29
CA GLU A 251 15.86 17.26 -12.09
C GLU A 251 15.00 18.33 -11.39
N ARG A 252 13.71 18.06 -11.13
CA ARG A 252 12.83 18.98 -10.42
C ARG A 252 12.66 18.51 -8.99
N TYR A 253 13.30 19.23 -8.06
CA TYR A 253 13.01 19.09 -6.64
C TYR A 253 11.55 19.45 -6.39
N HIS A 254 10.81 18.54 -5.77
CA HIS A 254 9.55 18.89 -5.13
C HIS A 254 9.86 19.55 -3.80
N LEU A 255 9.65 20.87 -3.72
CA LEU A 255 9.78 21.58 -2.46
C LEU A 255 8.56 21.26 -1.59
N ASN A 256 8.77 20.85 -0.34
CA ASN A 256 7.68 20.66 0.63
C ASN A 256 7.66 21.86 1.58
N PRO A 257 6.83 22.88 1.33
CA PRO A 257 6.64 23.97 2.28
C PRO A 257 5.82 23.46 3.47
N LEU A 258 6.38 23.56 4.66
CA LEU A 258 5.72 23.28 5.94
C LEU A 258 5.51 24.60 6.70
N ALA A 259 4.48 24.72 7.52
CA ALA A 259 4.33 25.90 8.39
C ALA A 259 5.56 26.08 9.29
N SER A 260 6.01 27.31 9.54
CA SER A 260 7.09 27.57 10.52
C SER A 260 6.69 27.10 11.91
N VAL A 261 5.46 27.44 12.28
CA VAL A 261 4.79 27.13 13.55
C VAL A 261 3.35 26.76 13.19
N THR A 262 2.86 25.63 13.70
CA THR A 262 1.47 25.23 13.51
C THR A 262 0.56 25.99 14.48
N GLU A 263 -0.74 26.05 14.20
CA GLU A 263 -1.73 26.62 15.14
C GLU A 263 -1.72 25.90 16.50
N SER A 264 -1.43 24.60 16.49
CA SER A 264 -1.25 23.78 17.69
C SER A 264 0.06 24.05 18.47
N GLY A 265 0.93 24.95 18.00
CA GLY A 265 2.16 25.32 18.70
C GLY A 265 3.40 24.49 18.35
N VAL A 266 3.37 23.66 17.30
CA VAL A 266 4.55 22.88 16.87
C VAL A 266 5.50 23.77 16.08
N GLU A 267 6.67 24.08 16.65
CA GLU A 267 7.69 24.96 16.07
C GLU A 267 8.59 24.25 15.02
N ILE A 268 7.99 23.79 13.91
CA ILE A 268 8.67 23.00 12.87
C ILE A 268 9.98 23.66 12.39
N ARG A 269 9.99 24.97 12.08
CA ARG A 269 11.22 25.63 11.61
C ARG A 269 12.32 25.57 12.66
N CYS A 270 11.99 25.85 13.91
CA CYS A 270 12.94 25.85 15.02
C CYS A 270 13.59 24.47 15.18
N LYS A 271 12.75 23.43 15.18
CA LYS A 271 13.18 22.03 15.32
C LYS A 271 14.05 21.55 14.16
N VAL A 272 13.65 21.83 12.91
CA VAL A 272 14.44 21.50 11.71
C VAL A 272 15.78 22.26 11.70
N THR A 273 15.75 23.54 12.08
CA THR A 273 16.97 24.37 12.16
C THR A 273 17.95 23.82 13.20
N ALA A 274 17.46 23.35 14.35
CA ALA A 274 18.31 22.78 15.41
C ALA A 274 19.15 21.59 14.90
N LEU A 275 18.57 20.70 14.09
CA LEU A 275 19.30 19.58 13.50
C LEU A 275 20.31 20.05 12.43
N VAL A 276 19.96 21.03 11.59
CA VAL A 276 20.92 21.61 10.62
C VAL A 276 22.12 22.23 11.33
N VAL A 277 21.87 22.99 12.41
CA VAL A 277 22.95 23.61 13.21
C VAL A 277 23.81 22.53 13.85
N ALA A 278 23.21 21.46 14.37
CA ALA A 278 23.96 20.34 14.94
C ALA A 278 24.87 19.63 13.91
N TRP A 279 24.47 19.62 12.63
CA TRP A 279 25.31 19.12 11.55
C TRP A 279 26.42 20.09 11.15
N ASP A 280 26.12 21.38 11.03
CA ASP A 280 27.12 22.40 10.68
C ASP A 280 28.22 22.51 11.75
N MET A 281 27.87 22.38 13.04
CA MET A 281 28.83 22.30 14.15
C MET A 281 29.80 21.10 14.04
N ARG A 282 29.43 20.07 13.27
CA ARG A 282 30.27 18.88 13.00
C ARG A 282 30.94 18.93 11.63
N GLY A 283 30.80 20.04 10.90
CA GLY A 283 31.35 20.22 9.56
C GLY A 283 30.59 19.45 8.46
N VAL A 284 29.40 18.91 8.74
CA VAL A 284 28.63 18.16 7.75
C VAL A 284 27.60 19.08 7.08
N ARG A 285 27.70 19.21 5.75
CA ARG A 285 26.90 20.18 4.96
C ARG A 285 26.15 19.57 3.77
N ARG A 286 26.42 18.30 3.45
CA ARG A 286 25.85 17.56 2.33
C ARG A 286 25.59 16.13 2.76
N GLY A 287 24.69 15.45 2.04
CA GLY A 287 24.28 14.08 2.33
C GLY A 287 22.85 14.02 2.86
N PRO A 288 22.44 12.84 3.35
CA PRO A 288 21.13 12.67 3.95
C PRO A 288 20.95 13.56 5.18
N PHE A 289 19.76 14.13 5.33
CA PHE A 289 19.40 14.90 6.51
C PHE A 289 19.33 14.02 7.77
N PHE A 290 18.92 12.77 7.59
CA PHE A 290 18.88 11.72 8.60
C PHE A 290 19.97 10.69 8.30
N GLN A 291 21.16 10.94 8.82
CA GLN A 291 22.35 10.13 8.53
C GLN A 291 22.93 9.46 9.78
N ASP A 292 23.58 8.32 9.62
CA ASP A 292 24.31 7.62 10.66
C ASP A 292 25.70 8.24 10.91
N ARG A 293 26.53 7.59 11.74
CA ARG A 293 27.89 8.08 12.06
C ARG A 293 28.84 8.05 10.86
N ASN A 294 28.52 7.27 9.83
CA ASN A 294 29.31 7.12 8.62
C ASN A 294 28.86 8.10 7.53
N GLY A 295 27.76 8.83 7.72
CA GLY A 295 27.17 9.72 6.73
C GLY A 295 26.20 9.03 5.75
N GLU A 296 25.83 7.78 6.03
CA GLU A 296 24.85 7.01 5.26
C GLU A 296 23.44 7.19 5.83
N ASP A 297 22.40 6.85 5.07
CA ASP A 297 21.01 6.91 5.55
C ASP A 297 20.84 6.12 6.85
N ILE A 298 20.25 6.75 7.88
CA ILE A 298 20.00 6.08 9.15
C ILE A 298 18.86 5.06 9.01
N ASP A 299 19.04 3.90 9.65
CA ASP A 299 17.97 2.90 9.78
C ASP A 299 16.78 3.48 10.55
N MET A 300 15.62 3.50 9.89
CA MET A 300 14.35 3.98 10.46
C MET A 300 14.01 3.23 11.76
N GLY A 301 14.34 1.94 11.85
CA GLY A 301 14.08 1.13 13.04
C GLY A 301 14.79 1.66 14.29
N LYS A 302 15.95 2.32 14.15
CA LYS A 302 16.65 2.93 15.28
C LYS A 302 15.91 4.16 15.81
N LEU A 303 15.43 5.02 14.92
CA LEU A 303 14.68 6.23 15.31
C LEU A 303 13.29 5.86 15.84
N ASP A 304 12.65 4.87 15.23
CA ASP A 304 11.37 4.31 15.66
C ASP A 304 11.46 3.73 17.08
N GLY A 305 12.51 2.96 17.39
CA GLY A 305 12.73 2.42 18.73
C GLY A 305 12.88 3.52 19.80
N ILE A 306 13.51 4.65 19.48
CA ILE A 306 13.59 5.80 20.39
C ILE A 306 12.22 6.43 20.58
N MET A 307 11.44 6.62 19.51
CA MET A 307 10.09 7.17 19.59
C MET A 307 9.17 6.29 20.45
N HIS A 308 9.18 4.96 20.22
CA HIS A 308 8.41 3.99 21.00
C HIS A 308 8.80 3.99 22.49
N ARG A 309 10.06 4.26 22.84
CA ARG A 309 10.47 4.44 24.24
C ARG A 309 9.71 5.59 24.91
N PHE A 310 9.59 6.74 24.24
CA PHE A 310 8.86 7.89 24.79
C PHE A 310 7.35 7.65 24.84
N LEU A 311 6.78 7.00 23.81
CA LEU A 311 5.37 6.63 23.82
C LEU A 311 5.04 5.69 24.99
N ASN A 312 5.90 4.70 25.27
CA ASN A 312 5.75 3.80 26.41
C ASN A 312 5.79 4.54 27.75
N GLN A 313 6.71 5.52 27.90
CA GLN A 313 6.76 6.35 29.11
C GLN A 313 5.50 7.20 29.28
N ILE A 314 4.99 7.79 28.19
CA ILE A 314 3.76 8.59 28.21
C ILE A 314 2.57 7.70 28.58
N GLN A 315 2.48 6.48 28.06
CA GLN A 315 1.40 5.56 28.43
C GLN A 315 1.41 5.22 29.93
N VAL A 316 2.60 5.05 30.52
CA VAL A 316 2.71 4.74 31.96
C VAL A 316 2.39 5.95 32.84
N GLU A 317 2.86 7.13 32.47
CA GLU A 317 2.78 8.34 33.32
C GLU A 317 1.53 9.19 33.07
N ARG A 318 1.00 9.16 31.84
CA ARG A 318 -0.10 9.99 31.34
C ARG A 318 -1.14 9.15 30.61
N THR A 319 -1.76 8.25 31.37
CA THR A 319 -2.79 7.32 30.87
C THR A 319 -4.00 8.02 30.22
N GLU A 320 -4.22 9.30 30.55
CA GLU A 320 -5.23 10.14 29.93
C GLU A 320 -4.91 10.49 28.46
N LEU A 321 -3.63 10.47 28.07
CA LEU A 321 -3.19 10.72 26.70
C LEU A 321 -3.08 9.44 25.89
N ILE A 322 -2.54 8.39 26.49
CA ILE A 322 -2.43 7.07 25.87
C ILE A 322 -3.00 6.03 26.86
N PRO A 323 -4.23 5.57 26.62
CA PRO A 323 -4.85 4.52 27.42
C PRO A 323 -4.08 3.19 27.39
N TYR A 324 -4.21 2.36 28.45
CA TYR A 324 -3.52 1.07 28.56
C TYR A 324 -3.99 0.00 27.56
N ASP A 325 -5.16 0.16 26.95
CA ASP A 325 -5.68 -0.74 25.91
C ASP A 325 -5.05 -0.49 24.54
N VAL A 326 -4.35 0.65 24.37
CA VAL A 326 -3.55 0.93 23.17
C VAL A 326 -2.23 0.17 23.26
N ASN A 327 -1.93 -0.67 22.27
CA ASN A 327 -0.63 -1.36 22.21
C ASN A 327 0.43 -0.40 21.63
N VAL A 328 1.39 -0.01 22.46
CA VAL A 328 2.50 0.90 22.15
C VAL A 328 3.81 0.14 21.94
#